data_AF-A0A9D1GYE3-F1
#
_entry.id   AF-A0A9D1GYE3-F1
#
_cell.length_a   1.000
_cell.length_b   1.000
_cell.length_c   1.000
_cell.angle_alpha   90.00
_cell.angle_beta   90.00
_cell.angle_gamma   90.00
#
_symmetry.space_group_name_H-M   'P 1'
#
loop_
_entity.id
_entity.type
_entity.pdbx_description
1 polymer ?
#
loop_
_entity_poly.entity_id
_entity_poly.type
_entity_poly.pdbx_seq_one_letter_code
_entity_poly.pdbx_strand_id
1 'polypeptide(L)' 'WLGRREIPGIELGRTVRLEGRVSRRGDRLTLYNPRYELHHRAP' A
#
# COMPACT_ATOMS: atom_id res chain seq x y z
N TRP A 1 -5.33 -10.41 -1.15
CA TRP A 1 -5.97 -9.87 -2.37
C TRP A 1 -7.33 -10.48 -2.59
N LEU A 2 -8.34 -9.69 -2.92
CA LEU A 2 -9.67 -10.18 -3.31
C LEU A 2 -9.61 -10.78 -4.73
N GLY A 3 -8.92 -11.90 -4.91
CA GLY A 3 -8.72 -12.58 -6.21
C GLY A 3 -7.67 -11.98 -7.13
N ARG A 4 -7.04 -10.86 -6.75
CA ARG A 4 -5.96 -10.22 -7.53
C ARG A 4 -4.60 -10.86 -7.23
N ARG A 5 -3.70 -10.89 -8.22
CA ARG A 5 -2.33 -11.40 -8.06
C ARG A 5 -1.30 -10.28 -7.84
N GLU A 6 -1.66 -9.04 -8.14
CA GLU A 6 -0.77 -7.86 -8.12
C GLU A 6 -1.54 -6.56 -7.82
N ILE A 7 -0.84 -5.52 -7.31
CA ILE A 7 -1.39 -4.14 -7.20
C ILE A 7 -0.82 -3.42 -8.41
N PRO A 8 -1.66 -2.93 -9.35
CA PRO A 8 -1.21 -2.12 -10.46
C PRO A 8 -0.28 -0.99 -10.00
N GLY A 9 0.95 -1.02 -10.51
CA GLY A 9 1.98 0.00 -10.31
C GLY A 9 2.68 -0.01 -8.94
N ILE A 10 2.39 -0.99 -8.06
CA ILE A 10 3.25 -1.25 -6.90
C ILE A 10 4.33 -2.25 -7.31
N GLU A 11 5.48 -1.68 -7.65
CA GLU A 11 6.69 -2.39 -8.00
C GLU A 11 7.80 -2.10 -6.97
N LEU A 12 8.86 -2.91 -6.98
CA LEU A 12 10.02 -2.67 -6.12
C LEU A 12 10.62 -1.28 -6.38
N GLY A 13 10.97 -0.57 -5.31
CA GLY A 13 11.54 0.78 -5.38
C GLY A 13 10.51 1.89 -5.66
N ARG A 14 9.21 1.57 -5.77
CA ARG A 14 8.15 2.58 -5.91
C ARG A 14 7.76 3.17 -4.55
N THR A 15 7.78 4.49 -4.43
CA THR A 15 7.20 5.19 -3.29
C THR A 15 5.68 5.24 -3.42
N VAL A 16 4.98 4.85 -2.35
CA VAL A 16 3.52 4.81 -2.31
C VAL A 16 3.04 5.60 -1.10
N ARG A 17 2.04 6.46 -1.30
CA ARG A 17 1.28 7.08 -0.22
C ARG A 17 0.02 6.26 0.03
N LEU A 18 -0.22 5.90 1.29
CA LEU A 18 -1.38 5.12 1.71
C LEU A 18 -2.26 5.94 2.64
N GLU A 19 -3.56 5.85 2.45
CA GLU A 19 -4.57 6.43 3.33
C GLU A 19 -5.65 5.41 3.63
N GLY A 20 -6.04 5.30 4.90
CA GLY A 20 -7.11 4.42 5.31
C GLY A 20 -7.13 4.17 6.81
N ARG A 21 -8.03 3.27 7.21
CA ARG A 21 -8.16 2.88 8.61
C ARG A 21 -6.98 1.98 9.02
N VAL A 22 -6.32 2.38 10.11
CA VAL A 22 -5.25 1.59 10.73
C VAL A 22 -5.85 0.65 11.77
N SER A 23 -5.40 -0.60 11.76
CA SER A 23 -5.64 -1.59 12.80
C SER A 23 -4.31 -2.09 13.35
N ARG A 24 -4.31 -2.58 14.59
CA ARG A 24 -3.13 -3.22 15.19
C ARG A 24 -3.34 -4.72 15.17
N ARG A 25 -2.39 -5.45 14.57
CA ARG A 25 -2.36 -6.91 14.53
C ARG A 25 -1.07 -7.39 15.21
N GLY A 26 -1.14 -7.62 16.52
CA GLY A 26 0.03 -7.84 17.37
C GLY A 26 0.83 -6.55 17.55
N ASP A 27 2.11 -6.59 17.22
CA ASP A 27 3.02 -5.45 17.23
C ASP A 27 2.97 -4.62 15.92
N ARG A 28 2.32 -5.13 14.87
CA ARG A 28 2.30 -4.50 13.55
C ARG A 28 1.05 -3.65 13.33
N LEU A 29 1.24 -2.46 12.76
CA LEU A 29 0.17 -1.66 12.18
C LEU A 29 -0.20 -2.23 10.80
N THR A 30 -1.49 -2.37 10.54
CA THR A 30 -2.02 -2.96 9.31
C THR A 30 -3.16 -2.12 8.77
N LEU A 31 -3.10 -1.79 7.48
CA LEU A 31 -4.20 -1.20 6.72
C LEU A 31 -4.79 -2.28 5.81
N TYR A 32 -6.12 -2.34 5.74
CA TYR A 32 -6.82 -3.21 4.81
C TYR A 32 -7.47 -2.35 3.73
N ASN A 33 -7.24 -2.72 2.46
CA ASN A 33 -7.75 -2.03 1.28
C ASN A 33 -7.61 -0.48 1.37
N PRO A 34 -6.41 0.05 1.68
CA PRO A 34 -6.21 1.49 1.72
C PRO A 34 -6.38 2.09 0.32
N ARG A 35 -6.75 3.38 0.29
CA ARG A 35 -6.49 4.19 -0.90
C ARG A 35 -4.97 4.32 -1.04
N TYR A 36 -4.47 4.14 -2.26
CA TYR A 36 -3.04 4.28 -2.55
C TYR A 36 -2.80 5.24 -3.70
N GLU A 37 -1.70 5.98 -3.61
CA GLU A 37 -1.21 6.88 -4.65
C GLU A 37 0.25 6.57 -4.94
N LEU A 38 0.60 6.47 -6.22
CA LEU A 38 1.94 6.09 -6.68
C LEU A 38 2.76 7.35 -6.96
N HIS A 39 3.82 7.58 -6.18
CA HIS A 39 4.64 8.79 -6.31
C HIS A 39 5.80 8.54 -7.26
N HIS A 40 5.99 9.40 -8.26
CA HIS A 40 7.20 9.41 -9.08
C HIS A 40 8.44 9.48 -8.19
N ARG A 41 9.44 8.64 -8.49
CA ARG A 41 10.72 8.75 -7.82
C ARG A 41 11.25 10.16 -8.11
N ALA A 42 11.53 10.96 -7.08
CA ALA A 42 12.27 12.20 -7.28
C ALA A 42 13.65 11.83 -7.87
N PRO A 43 14.15 12.57 -8.87
CA PRO A 43 15.49 12.32 -9.42
C PRO A 43 16.56 12.29 -8.33
#